data_AF-A0A1Y5FCI8-F1
#
_entry.id   AF-A0A1Y5FCI8-F1
#
_cell.length_a   1.000
_cell.length_b   1.000
_cell.length_c   1.000
_cell.angle_alpha   90.00
_cell.angle_beta   90.00
_cell.angle_gamma   90.00
#
_symmetry.space_group_name_H-M   'P 1'
#
loop_
_entity.id
_entity.type
_entity.pdbx_description
1 polymer ?
#
loop_
_entity_poly.entity_id
_entity_poly.type
_entity_poly.pdbx_seq_one_letter_code
_entity_poly.pdbx_strand_id
1 'polypeptide(L)'
;MGILILLTSILFQFNSYATFSLNTSFAAAFGKDEVVVNLATHSCDQIPFTNDEILSMAVEGVDTLWNRVPTSKLKLRRGSHVTVSGDFATERICVTNSGSCAPNSALAGATEVLISCNDDSGAGAANFPSNNVLAVTLPINTSGKDIVGSVILLNNKVGTGLATLTREEFVAVLAHEIGHAFGLGHASGRDSLMYYTNVPNRKALGYDDIKGISYLYPREQPTSCGSIAYIDDNQRGKGIFSLLLLGTMMFFALKQRTPQLVPVKA
;
A
#
# COMPACT_ATOMS: atom_id res chain seq x y z
N MET A 1 33.10 23.25 -23.35
CA MET A 1 31.68 23.00 -23.69
C MET A 1 31.23 21.55 -23.44
N GLY A 2 32.11 20.54 -23.48
CA GLY A 2 31.74 19.13 -23.25
C GLY A 2 31.41 18.72 -21.80
N ILE A 3 31.98 19.38 -20.79
CA ILE A 3 31.77 19.01 -19.37
C ILE A 3 30.38 19.46 -18.84
N LEU A 4 29.83 20.56 -19.38
CA LEU A 4 28.53 21.08 -18.96
C LEU A 4 27.35 20.21 -19.45
N ILE A 5 27.51 19.59 -20.63
CA ILE A 5 26.50 18.68 -21.21
C ILE A 5 26.49 17.34 -20.46
N LEU A 6 27.65 16.88 -19.97
CA LEU A 6 27.76 15.63 -19.21
C LEU A 6 27.07 15.73 -17.83
N LEU A 7 27.11 16.90 -17.18
CA LEU A 7 26.44 17.13 -15.89
C LEU A 7 24.91 17.23 -16.01
N THR A 8 24.38 17.78 -17.11
CA THR A 8 22.93 17.80 -17.35
C THR A 8 22.36 16.42 -17.66
N SER A 9 23.14 15.53 -18.29
CA SER A 9 22.68 14.17 -18.61
C SER A 9 22.65 13.23 -17.39
N ILE A 10 23.45 13.49 -16.36
CA ILE A 10 23.47 12.70 -15.11
C ILE A 10 22.28 13.03 -14.19
N LEU A 11 21.71 14.25 -14.30
CA LEU A 11 20.57 14.68 -13.46
C LEU A 11 19.20 14.14 -13.93
N PHE A 12 19.11 13.55 -15.13
CA PHE A 12 17.86 13.00 -15.68
C PHE A 12 17.74 11.47 -15.58
N GLN A 13 18.69 10.76 -14.97
CA GLN A 13 18.66 9.29 -14.89
C GLN A 13 17.97 8.71 -13.65
N PHE A 14 17.45 9.53 -12.73
CA PHE A 14 16.71 9.04 -11.56
C PHE A 14 15.20 8.98 -11.82
N ASN A 15 14.77 8.34 -12.92
CA ASN A 15 13.40 7.84 -13.00
C ASN A 15 13.37 6.48 -12.29
N SER A 16 13.34 6.50 -10.96
CA SER A 16 12.85 5.35 -10.21
C SER A 16 11.36 5.23 -10.55
N TYR A 17 11.04 4.37 -11.52
CA TYR A 17 9.68 4.01 -11.91
C TYR A 17 9.01 3.27 -10.75
N ALA A 18 8.61 4.03 -9.74
CA ALA A 18 7.74 3.64 -8.66
C ALA A 18 6.33 3.49 -9.25
N THR A 19 5.91 2.26 -9.56
CA THR A 19 4.63 1.95 -10.20
C THR A 19 3.78 1.18 -9.22
N PHE A 20 3.14 1.88 -8.29
CA PHE A 20 1.99 1.28 -7.60
C PHE A 20 0.90 0.97 -8.64
N SER A 21 0.11 -0.06 -8.38
CA SER A 21 -1.08 -0.33 -9.17
C SER A 21 -2.33 -0.10 -8.32
N LEU A 22 -3.48 -0.05 -8.98
CA LEU A 22 -4.78 0.13 -8.34
C LEU A 22 -5.60 -1.15 -8.53
N ASN A 23 -6.42 -1.48 -7.55
CA ASN A 23 -7.28 -2.66 -7.59
C ASN A 23 -8.37 -2.52 -8.68
N THR A 24 -8.66 -1.29 -9.10
CA THR A 24 -9.61 -0.97 -10.16
C THR A 24 -8.99 -0.02 -11.18
N SER A 25 -9.41 -0.13 -12.44
CA SER A 25 -8.93 0.73 -13.53
C SER A 25 -9.40 2.18 -13.44
N PHE A 26 -10.37 2.47 -12.56
CA PHE A 26 -10.97 3.79 -12.39
C PHE A 26 -10.60 4.46 -11.05
N ALA A 27 -9.61 3.91 -10.34
CA ALA A 27 -9.09 4.43 -9.08
C ALA A 27 -10.17 4.55 -7.99
N ALA A 28 -10.93 3.47 -7.79
CA ALA A 28 -11.92 3.41 -6.72
C ALA A 28 -11.26 3.63 -5.35
N ALA A 29 -11.87 4.47 -4.52
CA ALA A 29 -11.45 4.75 -3.15
C ALA A 29 -12.68 4.95 -2.27
N PHE A 30 -12.57 4.70 -0.97
CA PHE A 30 -13.60 5.12 -0.03
C PHE A 30 -13.77 6.65 -0.06
N GLY A 31 -15.01 7.13 -0.22
CA GLY A 31 -15.30 8.58 -0.24
C GLY A 31 -15.15 9.29 1.12
N LYS A 32 -14.93 8.52 2.19
CA LYS A 32 -14.77 9.01 3.57
C LYS A 32 -13.33 8.85 4.04
N ASP A 33 -12.93 9.73 4.96
CA ASP A 33 -11.58 9.74 5.52
C ASP A 33 -11.40 8.70 6.63
N GLU A 34 -12.48 8.19 7.21
CA GLU A 34 -12.44 7.16 8.25
C GLU A 34 -13.20 5.92 7.82
N VAL A 35 -12.54 4.76 7.85
CA VAL A 35 -13.10 3.47 7.47
C VAL A 35 -12.87 2.45 8.58
N VAL A 36 -13.89 1.67 8.88
CA VAL A 36 -13.93 0.66 9.91
C VAL A 36 -13.60 -0.69 9.31
N VAL A 37 -12.75 -1.44 10.01
CA VAL A 37 -12.46 -2.84 9.73
C VAL A 37 -13.27 -3.71 10.68
N ASN A 38 -14.26 -4.42 10.14
CA ASN A 38 -15.10 -5.37 10.86
C ASN A 38 -14.68 -6.80 10.56
N LEU A 39 -15.11 -7.74 11.41
CA LEU A 39 -14.91 -9.17 11.19
C LEU A 39 -16.24 -9.91 11.29
N ALA A 40 -16.52 -10.80 10.34
CA ALA A 40 -17.69 -11.67 10.38
C ALA A 40 -17.62 -12.61 11.59
N THR A 41 -18.77 -12.94 12.19
CA THR A 41 -18.84 -13.88 13.32
C THR A 41 -18.64 -15.36 12.93
N HIS A 42 -18.34 -15.66 11.66
CA HIS A 42 -18.12 -17.02 11.17
C HIS A 42 -16.87 -17.64 11.79
N SER A 43 -16.88 -18.97 11.94
CA SER A 43 -15.77 -19.70 12.52
C SER A 43 -14.55 -19.72 11.59
N CYS A 44 -13.37 -19.49 12.17
CA CYS A 44 -12.07 -19.56 11.49
C CYS A 44 -11.29 -20.80 11.93
N ASP A 45 -11.95 -21.96 11.99
CA ASP A 45 -11.43 -23.14 12.70
C ASP A 45 -10.15 -23.77 12.11
N GLN A 46 -9.80 -23.43 10.86
CA GLN A 46 -8.54 -23.89 10.24
C GLN A 46 -7.38 -22.92 10.45
N ILE A 47 -7.62 -21.78 11.10
CA ILE A 47 -6.64 -20.74 11.41
C ILE A 47 -6.36 -20.78 12.92
N PRO A 48 -5.09 -20.71 13.37
CA PRO A 48 -4.72 -20.87 14.78
C PRO A 48 -5.01 -19.63 15.64
N PHE A 49 -5.89 -18.74 15.20
CA PHE A 49 -6.22 -17.49 15.85
C PHE A 49 -7.73 -17.36 15.98
N THR A 50 -8.18 -16.88 17.13
CA THR A 50 -9.57 -16.53 17.35
C THR A 50 -9.96 -15.32 16.48
N ASN A 51 -11.27 -15.17 16.27
CA ASN A 51 -11.83 -14.03 15.55
C ASN A 51 -11.35 -12.67 16.14
N ASP A 52 -11.29 -12.55 17.47
CA ASP A 52 -10.84 -11.31 18.11
C ASP A 52 -9.34 -11.07 17.93
N GLU A 53 -8.52 -12.12 17.94
CA GLU A 53 -7.10 -12.03 17.62
C GLU A 53 -6.87 -11.62 16.17
N ILE A 54 -7.62 -12.18 15.21
CA ILE A 54 -7.56 -11.79 13.80
C ILE A 54 -7.90 -10.31 13.63
N LEU A 55 -9.01 -9.86 14.22
CA LEU A 55 -9.39 -8.45 14.15
C LEU A 55 -8.35 -7.54 14.83
N SER A 56 -7.77 -7.99 15.95
CA SER A 56 -6.69 -7.26 16.64
C SER A 56 -5.43 -7.15 15.78
N MET A 57 -5.04 -8.23 15.09
CA MET A 57 -3.90 -8.25 14.17
C MET A 57 -4.12 -7.36 12.95
N ALA A 58 -5.35 -7.33 12.41
CA ALA A 58 -5.71 -6.45 11.31
C ALA A 58 -5.52 -4.98 11.69
N VAL A 59 -6.02 -4.61 12.87
CA VAL A 59 -5.91 -3.25 13.41
C VAL A 59 -4.46 -2.90 13.75
N GLU A 60 -3.68 -3.85 14.30
CA GLU A 60 -2.25 -3.66 14.53
C GLU A 60 -1.51 -3.34 13.23
N GLY A 61 -1.77 -4.10 12.14
CA GLY A 61 -1.17 -3.84 10.83
C GLY A 61 -1.56 -2.47 10.28
N VAL A 62 -2.82 -2.08 10.43
CA VAL A 62 -3.33 -0.76 10.09
C VAL A 62 -2.62 0.36 10.85
N ASP A 63 -2.54 0.25 12.18
CA ASP A 63 -2.01 1.31 13.05
C ASP A 63 -0.50 1.45 12.91
N THR A 64 0.21 0.35 12.67
CA THR A 64 1.67 0.35 12.53
C THR A 64 2.14 0.71 11.12
N LEU A 65 1.29 0.57 10.09
CA LEU A 65 1.65 0.79 8.69
C LEU A 65 0.81 1.89 8.05
N TRP A 66 -0.46 1.62 7.72
CA TRP A 66 -1.28 2.50 6.88
C TRP A 66 -1.63 3.83 7.55
N ASN A 67 -2.03 3.81 8.82
CA ASN A 67 -2.41 5.01 9.56
C ASN A 67 -1.23 5.95 9.83
N ARG A 68 0.02 5.51 9.61
CA ARG A 68 1.23 6.31 9.82
C ARG A 68 1.65 7.10 8.58
N VAL A 69 1.01 6.89 7.42
CA VAL A 69 1.36 7.61 6.20
C VAL A 69 0.90 9.08 6.32
N PRO A 70 1.82 10.06 6.43
CA PRO A 70 1.46 11.45 6.76
C PRO A 70 0.81 12.18 5.59
N THR A 71 1.04 11.70 4.37
CA THR A 71 0.49 12.22 3.12
C THR A 71 -0.87 11.63 2.77
N SER A 72 -1.38 10.69 3.58
CA SER A 72 -2.71 10.13 3.44
C SER A 72 -3.71 10.73 4.45
N LYS A 73 -4.91 11.05 4.00
CA LYS A 73 -6.01 11.44 4.88
C LYS A 73 -6.79 10.24 5.44
N LEU A 74 -6.70 9.08 4.79
CA LEU A 74 -7.39 7.86 5.23
C LEU A 74 -6.92 7.45 6.64
N LYS A 75 -7.90 7.11 7.47
CA LYS A 75 -7.76 6.48 8.77
C LYS A 75 -8.61 5.23 8.80
N LEU A 76 -7.99 4.12 9.11
CA LEU A 76 -8.66 2.85 9.33
C LEU A 76 -8.76 2.62 10.84
N ARG A 77 -9.90 2.14 11.33
CA ARG A 77 -10.08 1.88 12.77
C ARG A 77 -10.72 0.53 13.03
N ARG A 78 -10.54 0.05 14.26
CA ARG A 78 -11.20 -1.15 14.73
C ARG A 78 -12.72 -1.00 14.68
N GLY A 79 -13.37 -2.01 14.12
CA GLY A 79 -14.81 -2.18 14.16
C GLY A 79 -15.26 -3.18 15.20
N SER A 80 -16.24 -3.99 14.81
CA SER A 80 -16.84 -5.00 15.68
C SER A 80 -16.96 -6.32 14.95
N HIS A 81 -17.29 -7.36 15.72
CA HIS A 81 -17.79 -8.60 15.15
C HIS A 81 -19.21 -8.38 14.63
N VAL A 82 -19.44 -8.72 13.37
CA VAL A 82 -20.73 -8.52 12.71
C VAL A 82 -21.30 -9.85 12.22
N THR A 83 -22.58 -10.08 12.47
CA THR A 83 -23.28 -11.23 11.91
C THR A 83 -23.65 -10.93 10.47
N VAL A 84 -23.21 -11.80 9.56
CA VAL A 84 -23.44 -11.68 8.11
C VAL A 84 -23.94 -13.00 7.55
N SER A 85 -24.37 -13.01 6.28
CA SER A 85 -24.84 -14.24 5.63
C SER A 85 -23.79 -15.37 5.68
N GLY A 86 -24.24 -16.62 5.75
CA GLY A 86 -23.38 -17.81 5.65
C GLY A 86 -22.59 -17.87 4.33
N ASP A 87 -23.06 -17.16 3.30
CA ASP A 87 -22.42 -17.07 1.99
C ASP A 87 -20.99 -16.50 2.08
N PHE A 88 -20.71 -15.61 3.04
CA PHE A 88 -19.36 -15.10 3.26
C PHE A 88 -18.38 -16.20 3.69
N ALA A 89 -18.88 -17.30 4.27
CA ALA A 89 -18.07 -18.43 4.73
C ALA A 89 -17.87 -19.52 3.67
N THR A 90 -18.67 -19.54 2.60
CA THR A 90 -18.72 -20.70 1.69
C THR A 90 -18.69 -20.30 0.22
N GLU A 91 -19.34 -19.21 -0.17
CA GLU A 91 -19.56 -18.84 -1.56
C GLU A 91 -18.40 -18.01 -2.15
N ARG A 92 -18.34 -18.00 -3.49
CA ARG A 92 -17.36 -17.21 -4.23
C ARG A 92 -17.65 -15.70 -4.16
N ILE A 93 -16.64 -14.88 -3.88
CA ILE A 93 -16.75 -13.41 -4.04
C ILE A 93 -16.56 -13.00 -5.50
N CYS A 94 -17.44 -12.12 -5.96
CA CYS A 94 -17.53 -11.69 -7.35
C CYS A 94 -17.95 -10.23 -7.45
N VAL A 95 -17.34 -9.51 -8.38
CA VAL A 95 -17.76 -8.16 -8.74
C VAL A 95 -18.53 -8.19 -10.06
N THR A 96 -19.55 -7.34 -10.18
CA THR A 96 -20.49 -7.24 -11.31
C THR A 96 -19.83 -7.03 -12.69
N ASN A 97 -18.56 -6.63 -12.73
CA ASN A 97 -17.81 -6.33 -13.96
C ASN A 97 -16.73 -7.36 -14.31
N SER A 98 -16.60 -8.44 -13.53
CA SER A 98 -15.71 -9.55 -13.85
C SER A 98 -16.54 -10.62 -14.54
N GLY A 99 -16.57 -10.64 -15.88
CA GLY A 99 -17.38 -11.56 -16.70
C GLY A 99 -17.10 -13.07 -16.52
N SER A 100 -16.36 -13.46 -15.49
CA SER A 100 -16.00 -14.83 -15.11
C SER A 100 -16.81 -15.39 -13.93
N CYS A 101 -17.65 -14.61 -13.26
CA CYS A 101 -18.54 -15.15 -12.22
C CYS A 101 -19.78 -14.30 -11.93
N ALA A 102 -20.85 -14.96 -11.46
CA ALA A 102 -22.12 -14.32 -11.10
C ALA A 102 -22.01 -13.71 -9.69
N PRO A 103 -22.26 -12.40 -9.51
CA PRO A 103 -22.25 -11.77 -8.20
C PRO A 103 -23.32 -12.35 -7.28
N ASN A 104 -22.91 -12.77 -6.08
CA ASN A 104 -23.85 -13.14 -5.04
C ASN A 104 -24.42 -11.89 -4.37
N SER A 105 -25.74 -11.73 -4.40
CA SER A 105 -26.45 -10.58 -3.80
C SER A 105 -26.27 -10.46 -2.29
N ALA A 106 -26.06 -11.57 -1.58
CA ALA A 106 -25.80 -11.56 -0.14
C ALA A 106 -24.46 -10.90 0.20
N LEU A 107 -23.49 -10.97 -0.72
CA LEU A 107 -22.16 -10.37 -0.55
C LEU A 107 -22.19 -8.87 -0.89
N ALA A 108 -22.98 -8.47 -1.91
CA ALA A 108 -23.07 -7.09 -2.38
C ALA A 108 -23.49 -6.04 -1.33
N GLY A 109 -24.06 -6.48 -0.20
CA GLY A 109 -24.48 -5.61 0.90
C GLY A 109 -23.37 -5.17 1.86
N ALA A 110 -22.12 -5.62 1.69
CA ALA A 110 -21.03 -5.21 2.58
C ALA A 110 -20.83 -3.68 2.56
N THR A 111 -20.63 -3.12 3.75
CA THR A 111 -20.28 -1.72 3.97
C THR A 111 -18.95 -1.65 4.71
N GLU A 112 -18.09 -0.70 4.34
CA GLU A 112 -16.75 -0.55 4.91
C GLU A 112 -15.84 -1.75 4.59
N VAL A 113 -14.88 -2.10 5.46
CA VAL A 113 -14.05 -3.29 5.27
C VAL A 113 -14.61 -4.41 6.14
N LEU A 114 -14.89 -5.57 5.54
CA LEU A 114 -15.33 -6.77 6.23
C LEU A 114 -14.36 -7.92 5.99
N ILE A 115 -13.79 -8.46 7.06
CA ILE A 115 -12.99 -9.69 7.03
C ILE A 115 -13.89 -10.88 7.32
N SER A 116 -13.79 -11.96 6.55
CA SER A 116 -14.47 -13.22 6.82
C SER A 116 -13.56 -14.42 6.53
N CYS A 117 -13.74 -15.50 7.27
CA CYS A 117 -13.12 -16.78 6.97
C CYS A 117 -14.00 -17.54 5.99
N ASN A 118 -13.40 -18.12 4.95
CA ASN A 118 -14.11 -18.81 3.89
C ASN A 118 -13.44 -20.15 3.57
N ASP A 119 -14.23 -21.22 3.62
CA ASP A 119 -13.77 -22.61 3.41
C ASP A 119 -13.97 -23.11 1.97
N ASP A 120 -14.53 -22.25 1.11
CA ASP A 120 -14.65 -22.49 -0.32
C ASP A 120 -15.51 -23.72 -0.67
N SER A 121 -16.45 -24.07 0.22
CA SER A 121 -17.36 -25.22 0.07
C SER A 121 -18.62 -24.94 -0.77
N GLY A 122 -18.84 -23.68 -1.15
CA GLY A 122 -19.99 -23.21 -1.94
C GLY A 122 -19.87 -23.45 -3.46
N ALA A 123 -20.78 -22.84 -4.22
CA ALA A 123 -20.90 -23.08 -5.66
C ALA A 123 -20.07 -22.11 -6.52
N GLY A 124 -19.46 -22.64 -7.59
CA GLY A 124 -18.66 -21.85 -8.55
C GLY A 124 -17.19 -21.77 -8.11
N ALA A 125 -16.27 -22.13 -9.01
CA ALA A 125 -14.87 -22.40 -8.73
C ALA A 125 -14.20 -21.51 -7.66
N ALA A 126 -13.50 -22.18 -6.76
CA ALA A 126 -12.75 -21.73 -5.60
C ALA A 126 -12.23 -20.26 -5.56
N ASN A 127 -12.61 -19.48 -4.53
CA ASN A 127 -11.89 -18.27 -4.12
C ASN A 127 -10.39 -18.56 -3.95
N PHE A 128 -10.06 -19.77 -3.46
CA PHE A 128 -8.70 -20.20 -3.16
C PHE A 128 -8.31 -21.41 -4.02
N PRO A 129 -7.72 -21.20 -5.22
CA PRO A 129 -7.34 -22.30 -6.12
C PRO A 129 -6.27 -23.23 -5.53
N SER A 130 -5.57 -22.82 -4.47
CA SER A 130 -4.69 -23.67 -3.67
C SER A 130 -4.63 -23.20 -2.22
N ASN A 131 -4.11 -24.04 -1.32
CA ASN A 131 -3.88 -23.68 0.07
C ASN A 131 -2.80 -22.60 0.26
N ASN A 132 -2.02 -22.29 -0.78
CA ASN A 132 -0.99 -21.24 -0.74
C ASN A 132 -1.56 -19.84 -1.02
N VAL A 133 -2.81 -19.75 -1.49
CA VAL A 133 -3.52 -18.46 -1.56
C VAL A 133 -4.04 -18.15 -0.17
N LEU A 134 -3.44 -17.18 0.49
CA LEU A 134 -3.69 -16.90 1.90
C LEU A 134 -5.00 -16.16 2.12
N ALA A 135 -5.28 -15.17 1.27
CA ALA A 135 -6.48 -14.37 1.31
C ALA A 135 -6.81 -13.81 -0.08
N VAL A 136 -8.03 -13.32 -0.25
CA VAL A 136 -8.47 -12.60 -1.44
C VAL A 136 -9.32 -11.41 -1.01
N THR A 137 -9.07 -10.26 -1.62
CA THR A 137 -9.81 -9.03 -1.30
C THR A 137 -10.42 -8.40 -2.54
N LEU A 138 -11.69 -8.01 -2.45
CA LEU A 138 -12.40 -7.30 -3.52
C LEU A 138 -13.25 -6.14 -2.97
N PRO A 139 -13.25 -4.97 -3.64
CA PRO A 139 -14.23 -3.91 -3.42
C PRO A 139 -15.56 -4.29 -4.07
N ILE A 140 -16.34 -5.12 -3.37
CA ILE A 140 -17.53 -5.75 -3.93
C ILE A 140 -18.74 -4.82 -4.06
N ASN A 141 -18.73 -3.69 -3.34
CA ASN A 141 -19.77 -2.68 -3.41
C ASN A 141 -19.14 -1.34 -3.76
N THR A 142 -19.33 -0.90 -5.00
CA THR A 142 -18.81 0.37 -5.52
C THR A 142 -19.93 1.17 -6.16
N SER A 143 -19.86 2.49 -6.01
CA SER A 143 -20.76 3.45 -6.65
C SER A 143 -19.92 4.48 -7.40
N GLY A 144 -19.77 4.29 -8.72
CA GLY A 144 -18.85 5.10 -9.51
C GLY A 144 -17.41 4.87 -9.07
N LYS A 145 -16.74 5.92 -8.56
CA LYS A 145 -15.38 5.82 -8.00
C LYS A 145 -15.37 5.56 -6.49
N ASP A 146 -16.53 5.53 -5.86
CA ASP A 146 -16.60 5.35 -4.42
C ASP A 146 -16.66 3.86 -4.07
N ILE A 147 -15.73 3.40 -3.25
CA ILE A 147 -15.86 2.14 -2.53
C ILE A 147 -16.86 2.37 -1.40
N VAL A 148 -17.95 1.62 -1.44
CA VAL A 148 -18.95 1.57 -0.36
C VAL A 148 -18.61 0.44 0.60
N GLY A 149 -18.16 -0.70 0.07
CA GLY A 149 -17.71 -1.83 0.87
C GLY A 149 -16.77 -2.77 0.13
N SER A 150 -15.86 -3.34 0.93
CA SER A 150 -14.83 -4.28 0.51
C SER A 150 -14.82 -5.49 1.43
N VAL A 151 -14.54 -6.65 0.85
CA VAL A 151 -14.49 -7.92 1.58
C VAL A 151 -13.11 -8.52 1.43
N ILE A 152 -12.56 -8.93 2.57
CA ILE A 152 -11.34 -9.71 2.70
C ILE A 152 -11.77 -11.12 3.11
N LEU A 153 -11.52 -12.09 2.25
CA LEU A 153 -11.70 -13.51 2.60
C LEU A 153 -10.37 -14.12 2.99
N LEU A 154 -10.33 -14.69 4.19
CA LEU A 154 -9.21 -15.50 4.68
C LEU A 154 -9.43 -16.95 4.29
N ASN A 155 -8.40 -17.59 3.74
CA ASN A 155 -8.46 -19.00 3.37
C ASN A 155 -8.58 -19.88 4.62
N ASN A 156 -9.79 -20.38 4.88
CA ASN A 156 -10.11 -21.25 6.00
C ASN A 156 -10.27 -22.71 5.56
N LYS A 157 -9.65 -23.11 4.45
CA LYS A 157 -9.62 -24.51 3.98
C LYS A 157 -8.69 -25.35 4.85
N VAL A 158 -8.98 -26.64 4.92
CA VAL A 158 -8.11 -27.61 5.60
C VAL A 158 -6.71 -27.56 4.98
N GLY A 159 -5.70 -27.38 5.84
CA GLY A 159 -4.30 -27.25 5.43
C GLY A 159 -3.95 -25.91 4.77
N THR A 160 -4.73 -24.86 5.03
CA THR A 160 -4.43 -23.49 4.62
C THR A 160 -3.03 -23.05 5.02
N GLY A 161 -2.35 -22.34 4.13
CA GLY A 161 -1.02 -21.76 4.41
C GLY A 161 -1.07 -20.73 5.54
N LEU A 162 -2.23 -20.10 5.78
CA LEU A 162 -2.42 -19.16 6.89
C LEU A 162 -2.11 -19.80 8.25
N ALA A 163 -2.36 -21.10 8.40
CA ALA A 163 -2.13 -21.81 9.66
C ALA A 163 -0.64 -22.01 10.00
N THR A 164 0.24 -21.80 9.02
CA THR A 164 1.69 -21.99 9.17
C THR A 164 2.45 -20.69 9.42
N LEU A 165 1.77 -19.54 9.30
CA LEU A 165 2.39 -18.23 9.45
C LEU A 165 2.68 -17.93 10.92
N THR A 166 3.77 -17.19 11.16
CA THR A 166 3.91 -16.53 12.47
C THR A 166 2.86 -15.44 12.62
N ARG A 167 2.63 -14.99 13.86
CA ARG A 167 1.71 -13.90 14.14
C ARG A 167 2.07 -12.63 13.36
N GLU A 168 3.36 -12.31 13.26
CA GLU A 168 3.85 -11.13 12.54
C GLU A 168 3.62 -11.23 11.03
N GLU A 169 3.81 -12.43 10.45
CA GLU A 169 3.50 -12.67 9.04
C GLU A 169 1.99 -12.57 8.79
N PHE A 170 1.16 -13.05 9.72
CA PHE A 170 -0.28 -12.90 9.65
C PHE A 170 -0.72 -11.43 9.68
N VAL A 171 -0.13 -10.61 10.56
CA VAL A 171 -0.34 -9.14 10.58
C VAL A 171 0.03 -8.52 9.24
N ALA A 172 1.18 -8.90 8.66
CA ALA A 172 1.61 -8.38 7.36
C ALA A 172 0.64 -8.76 6.23
N VAL A 173 0.14 -10.00 6.22
CA VAL A 173 -0.88 -10.46 5.26
C VAL A 173 -2.18 -9.66 5.42
N LEU A 174 -2.69 -9.50 6.63
CA LEU A 174 -3.90 -8.70 6.87
C LEU A 174 -3.71 -7.25 6.43
N ALA A 175 -2.55 -6.65 6.70
CA ALA A 175 -2.25 -5.29 6.25
C ALA A 175 -2.19 -5.19 4.72
N HIS A 176 -1.62 -6.19 4.03
CA HIS A 176 -1.63 -6.28 2.57
C HIS A 176 -3.05 -6.33 2.02
N GLU A 177 -3.89 -7.21 2.57
CA GLU A 177 -5.29 -7.34 2.13
C GLU A 177 -6.10 -6.06 2.39
N ILE A 178 -5.86 -5.37 3.49
CA ILE A 178 -6.47 -4.06 3.75
C ILE A 178 -6.06 -3.04 2.69
N GLY A 179 -4.82 -3.10 2.20
CA GLY A 179 -4.36 -2.33 1.04
C GLY A 179 -5.24 -2.51 -0.19
N HIS A 180 -5.58 -3.76 -0.51
CA HIS A 180 -6.54 -4.08 -1.56
C HIS A 180 -7.94 -3.58 -1.26
N ALA A 181 -8.38 -3.66 -0.01
CA ALA A 181 -9.72 -3.27 0.40
C ALA A 181 -9.98 -1.77 0.20
N PHE A 182 -8.96 -0.91 0.36
CA PHE A 182 -9.09 0.52 0.10
C PHE A 182 -8.67 0.95 -1.32
N GLY A 183 -8.29 0.01 -2.18
CA GLY A 183 -8.16 0.24 -3.63
C GLY A 183 -6.76 0.12 -4.23
N LEU A 184 -5.74 -0.29 -3.47
CA LEU A 184 -4.42 -0.59 -4.06
C LEU A 184 -4.41 -1.94 -4.76
N GLY A 185 -3.67 -2.04 -5.85
CA GLY A 185 -3.34 -3.31 -6.48
C GLY A 185 -1.95 -3.79 -6.05
N HIS A 186 -1.49 -4.90 -6.64
CA HIS A 186 -0.15 -5.39 -6.37
C HIS A 186 0.93 -4.44 -6.89
N ALA A 187 1.97 -4.22 -6.09
CA ALA A 187 3.20 -3.57 -6.52
C ALA A 187 4.14 -4.56 -7.21
N SER A 188 4.96 -4.06 -8.15
CA SER A 188 6.01 -4.86 -8.82
C SER A 188 7.26 -5.02 -7.95
N GLY A 189 7.54 -4.03 -7.08
CA GLY A 189 8.70 -4.01 -6.19
C GLY A 189 8.54 -4.95 -4.99
N ARG A 190 9.52 -5.84 -4.78
CA ARG A 190 9.54 -6.78 -3.63
C ARG A 190 9.61 -6.07 -2.28
N ASP A 191 10.09 -4.83 -2.24
CA ASP A 191 10.19 -3.98 -1.05
C ASP A 191 8.86 -3.33 -0.62
N SER A 192 7.81 -3.47 -1.44
CA SER A 192 6.46 -3.01 -1.12
C SER A 192 5.67 -4.06 -0.35
N LEU A 193 4.88 -3.64 0.64
CA LEU A 193 3.93 -4.48 1.34
C LEU A 193 2.92 -5.07 0.33
N MET A 194 2.51 -4.28 -0.66
CA MET A 194 1.61 -4.73 -1.73
C MET A 194 2.29 -5.66 -2.76
N TYR A 195 3.49 -6.20 -2.51
CA TYR A 195 4.07 -7.23 -3.37
C TYR A 195 3.21 -8.51 -3.31
N TYR A 196 2.92 -9.11 -4.47
CA TYR A 196 1.96 -10.21 -4.62
C TYR A 196 2.28 -11.50 -3.85
N THR A 197 3.48 -11.63 -3.29
CA THR A 197 3.90 -12.78 -2.49
C THR A 197 4.22 -12.31 -1.08
N ASN A 198 3.77 -13.08 -0.07
CA ASN A 198 4.16 -12.84 1.32
C ASN A 198 5.69 -12.86 1.45
N VAL A 199 6.25 -11.80 2.03
CA VAL A 199 7.69 -11.72 2.31
C VAL A 199 7.87 -11.81 3.83
N PRO A 200 8.58 -12.84 4.33
CA PRO A 200 8.80 -13.02 5.76
C PRO A 200 9.39 -11.76 6.41
N ASN A 201 8.97 -11.48 7.64
CA ASN A 201 9.44 -10.34 8.45
C ASN A 201 9.20 -8.95 7.83
N ARG A 202 8.17 -8.80 6.97
CA ARG A 202 7.75 -7.47 6.49
C ARG A 202 7.15 -6.64 7.63
N LYS A 203 7.78 -5.50 7.92
CA LYS A 203 7.38 -4.60 9.04
C LYS A 203 7.26 -3.12 8.64
N ALA A 204 7.35 -2.82 7.35
CA ALA A 204 7.33 -1.45 6.84
C ALA A 204 6.66 -1.38 5.47
N LEU A 205 6.11 -0.21 5.15
CA LEU A 205 5.64 0.14 3.83
C LEU A 205 6.83 0.48 2.92
N GLY A 206 6.77 0.00 1.68
CA GLY A 206 7.63 0.44 0.60
C GLY A 206 7.18 1.79 0.05
N TYR A 207 8.00 2.35 -0.84
CA TYR A 207 7.73 3.65 -1.43
C TYR A 207 6.49 3.65 -2.33
N ASP A 208 6.24 2.55 -3.05
CA ASP A 208 5.05 2.41 -3.90
C ASP A 208 3.77 2.38 -3.06
N ASP A 209 3.78 1.69 -1.91
CA ASP A 209 2.63 1.65 -1.00
C ASP A 209 2.26 3.06 -0.52
N ILE A 210 3.26 3.83 -0.09
CA ILE A 210 3.09 5.22 0.40
C ILE A 210 2.55 6.10 -0.73
N LYS A 211 3.08 5.98 -1.94
CA LYS A 211 2.60 6.74 -3.11
C LYS A 211 1.17 6.37 -3.46
N GLY A 212 0.85 5.08 -3.48
CA GLY A 212 -0.48 4.59 -3.84
C GLY A 212 -1.56 5.11 -2.88
N ILE A 213 -1.35 4.96 -1.57
CA ILE A 213 -2.31 5.46 -0.59
C ILE A 213 -2.41 6.99 -0.60
N SER A 214 -1.29 7.70 -0.81
CA SER A 214 -1.31 9.17 -0.91
C SER A 214 -2.00 9.66 -2.18
N TYR A 215 -1.95 8.87 -3.26
CA TYR A 215 -2.65 9.15 -4.51
C TYR A 215 -4.17 8.98 -4.35
N LEU A 216 -4.62 7.89 -3.73
CA LEU A 216 -6.04 7.62 -3.51
C LEU A 216 -6.65 8.53 -2.42
N TYR A 217 -5.87 8.87 -1.40
CA TYR A 217 -6.33 9.59 -0.22
C TYR A 217 -5.43 10.78 0.10
N PRO A 218 -5.27 11.76 -0.80
CA PRO A 218 -4.33 12.85 -0.59
C PRO A 218 -4.71 13.66 0.65
N ARG A 219 -3.72 13.90 1.52
CA ARG A 219 -3.80 14.90 2.58
C ARG A 219 -3.07 16.16 2.14
N GLU A 220 -3.75 17.30 2.20
CA GLU A 220 -3.10 18.59 2.02
C GLU A 220 -1.92 18.73 3.00
N GLN A 221 -0.72 18.89 2.46
CA GLN A 221 0.44 19.21 3.27
C GLN A 221 0.52 20.73 3.42
N PRO A 222 0.81 21.26 4.62
CA PRO A 222 1.06 22.69 4.76
C PRO A 222 2.24 23.07 3.86
N THR A 223 2.09 24.15 3.09
CA THR A 223 3.02 24.64 2.06
C THR A 223 4.42 25.02 2.59
N SER A 224 4.70 24.80 3.87
CA SER A 224 5.93 25.23 4.56
C SER A 224 7.09 24.22 4.51
N CYS A 225 6.91 23.03 3.95
CA CYS A 225 8.01 22.09 3.73
C CYS A 225 8.67 22.33 2.37
N GLY A 226 9.44 23.43 2.26
CA GLY A 226 10.47 23.59 1.22
C GLY A 226 10.03 24.14 -0.14
N SER A 227 8.98 24.96 -0.23
CA SER A 227 8.73 25.72 -1.45
C SER A 227 9.83 26.78 -1.63
N ILE A 228 10.65 26.66 -2.68
CA ILE A 228 11.35 27.81 -3.26
C ILE A 228 10.24 28.72 -3.80
N ALA A 229 9.89 29.75 -3.04
CA ALA A 229 9.05 30.81 -3.57
C ALA A 229 9.80 31.46 -4.74
N TYR A 230 9.19 31.46 -5.92
CA TYR A 230 9.61 32.38 -6.97
C TYR A 230 9.47 33.78 -6.41
N ILE A 231 10.61 34.46 -6.21
CA ILE A 231 10.61 35.89 -5.91
C ILE A 231 10.07 36.55 -7.18
N ASP A 232 8.92 37.20 -7.05
CA ASP A 232 8.29 38.00 -8.10
C ASP A 232 9.32 38.99 -8.70
N ASP A 233 9.23 39.21 -10.00
CA ASP A 233 10.30 39.60 -10.93
C ASP A 233 10.70 41.09 -10.84
N ASN A 234 10.55 41.71 -9.66
CA ASN A 234 10.85 43.12 -9.41
C ASN A 234 12.18 43.36 -8.65
N GLN A 235 13.02 42.33 -8.54
CA GLN A 235 14.37 42.42 -7.95
C GLN A 235 15.41 41.64 -8.77
N ARG A 236 15.54 41.99 -10.05
CA ARG A 236 16.66 41.57 -10.94
C ARG A 236 18.00 42.00 -10.33
N GLY A 237 18.67 41.11 -9.60
CA GLY A 237 20.07 41.35 -9.21
C GLY A 237 20.65 40.48 -8.09
N LYS A 238 19.84 39.83 -7.26
CA LYS A 238 20.36 39.16 -6.04
C LYS A 238 20.53 37.63 -6.15
N GLY A 239 19.80 36.95 -7.04
CA GLY A 239 19.87 35.48 -7.18
C GLY A 239 21.16 34.94 -7.82
N ILE A 240 21.76 35.70 -8.74
CA ILE A 240 22.95 35.27 -9.49
C ILE A 240 24.21 35.25 -8.59
N PHE A 241 24.26 36.13 -7.59
CA PHE A 241 25.40 36.20 -6.65
C PHE A 241 25.48 34.98 -5.73
N SER A 242 24.35 34.40 -5.32
CA SER A 242 24.33 33.26 -4.39
C SER A 242 24.79 31.95 -5.06
N LEU A 243 24.40 31.72 -6.31
CA LEU A 243 24.85 30.57 -7.11
C LEU A 243 26.34 30.65 -7.48
N LEU A 244 26.85 31.85 -7.76
CA LEU A 244 28.29 32.08 -8.00
C LEU A 244 29.12 31.86 -6.71
N LEU A 245 28.59 32.23 -5.54
CA LEU A 245 29.27 32.01 -4.26
C LEU A 245 29.37 30.53 -3.89
N LEU A 246 28.32 29.74 -4.15
CA LEU A 246 28.34 28.29 -3.91
C LEU A 246 29.31 27.58 -4.89
N GLY A 247 29.29 27.98 -6.16
CA GLY A 247 30.19 27.43 -7.19
C GLY A 247 31.66 27.72 -6.88
N THR A 248 31.97 28.94 -6.39
CA THR A 248 33.35 29.30 -6.01
C THR A 248 33.82 28.55 -4.77
N MET A 249 32.98 28.37 -3.74
CA MET A 249 33.33 27.58 -2.55
C MET A 249 33.64 26.11 -2.88
N MET A 250 32.86 25.47 -3.76
CA MET A 250 33.17 24.12 -4.24
C MET A 250 34.50 24.05 -5.00
N PHE A 251 34.79 25.04 -5.84
CA PHE A 251 36.04 25.08 -6.61
C PHE A 251 37.27 25.20 -5.71
N PHE A 252 37.21 26.00 -4.64
CA PHE A 252 38.30 26.11 -3.65
C PHE A 252 38.46 24.84 -2.82
N ALA A 253 37.37 24.17 -2.43
CA ALA A 253 37.44 22.92 -1.67
C ALA A 253 38.06 21.76 -2.48
N LEU A 254 37.84 21.74 -3.80
CA LEU A 254 38.41 20.73 -4.69
C LEU A 254 39.90 20.99 -4.99
N LYS A 255 40.34 22.25 -5.04
CA LYS A 255 41.75 22.61 -5.28
C LYS A 255 42.67 22.26 -4.10
N GLN A 256 42.14 22.12 -2.88
CA GLN A 256 42.93 21.77 -1.70
C GLN A 256 43.21 20.25 -1.56
N ARG A 257 42.72 19.40 -2.47
CA ARG A 257 42.88 17.94 -2.43
C ARG A 257 43.81 17.39 -3.51
N THR A 258 44.91 18.06 -3.85
CA THR A 258 46.03 17.40 -4.54
C THR A 258 46.94 16.71 -3.52
N PRO A 259 47.07 15.37 -3.53
CA PRO A 259 47.95 14.66 -2.61
C PRO A 259 49.42 14.96 -2.93
N GLN A 260 50.22 15.23 -1.90
CA GLN A 260 51.68 15.28 -2.03
C GLN A 260 52.19 13.88 -2.38
N LEU A 261 52.82 13.75 -3.56
CA LEU A 261 53.62 12.59 -3.92
C LEU A 261 54.85 12.54 -3.01
N VAL A 262 54.88 11.57 -2.09
CA VAL A 262 56.08 11.26 -1.30
C VAL A 262 57.10 10.58 -2.22
N PRO A 263 58.34 11.09 -2.34
CA PRO A 263 59.37 10.41 -3.11
C PRO A 263 59.87 9.18 -2.36
N VAL A 264 59.82 8.02 -3.01
CA VAL A 264 60.49 6.79 -2.58
C VAL A 264 62.00 6.98 -2.74
N LYS A 265 62.76 6.89 -1.65
CA LYS A 265 64.23 6.81 -1.70
C LYS A 265 64.64 5.39 -2.10
N ALA A 266 65.48 5.30 -3.13
CA ALA A 266 66.32 4.13 -3.43
C ALA A 266 67.60 4.18 -2.58
#